data_AF-A0AA36GAR8-F1
#
_entry.id   AF-A0AA36GAR8-F1
#
_cell.length_a   1.000
_cell.length_b   1.000
_cell.length_c   1.000
_cell.angle_alpha   90.00
_cell.angle_beta   90.00
_cell.angle_gamma   90.00
#
_symmetry.space_group_name_H-M   'P 1'
#
loop_
_entity.id
_entity.type
_entity.pdbx_description
1 polymer ?
#
loop_
_entity_poly.entity_id
_entity_poly.type
_entity_poly.pdbx_seq_one_letter_code
_entity_poly.pdbx_strand_id
1 'polypeptide(L)'
;MGNELSYKQYVKEQNMADTAMVDHAALCVGRIYPKHKSMRMTNRFGELPTYEWSFDEQAIMDGISEAFSSKYGGSWTCLAGPNASFGIHPRPQNFIRFDIDETGFGDMMNSQKSFCRIIIFQN
;
A
#
# COMPACT_ATOMS: atom_id res chain seq x y z
N MET A 1 -18.36 5.82 7.32
CA MET A 1 -17.09 5.55 8.02
C MET A 1 -16.53 4.26 7.43
N GLY A 2 -15.48 4.38 6.61
CA GLY A 2 -14.92 3.26 5.84
C GLY A 2 -14.23 2.25 6.74
N ASN A 3 -14.26 0.99 6.32
CA ASN A 3 -13.89 -0.20 7.07
C ASN A 3 -12.35 -0.23 7.34
N GLU A 4 -11.87 0.48 8.37
CA GLU A 4 -10.42 0.69 8.64
C GLU A 4 -9.64 -0.61 8.92
N LEU A 5 -10.31 -1.71 9.29
CA LEU A 5 -9.71 -3.04 9.48
C LEU A 5 -9.70 -3.92 8.21
N SER A 6 -10.28 -3.43 7.11
CA SER A 6 -10.37 -4.14 5.82
C SER A 6 -8.99 -4.54 5.28
N TYR A 7 -7.94 -3.74 5.56
CA TYR A 7 -6.67 -3.90 4.88
C TYR A 7 -5.81 -5.08 5.39
N LYS A 8 -6.18 -5.71 6.50
CA LYS A 8 -5.51 -6.94 6.98
C LYS A 8 -5.59 -8.09 5.97
N GLN A 9 -6.66 -8.16 5.16
CA GLN A 9 -6.82 -9.21 4.15
C GLN A 9 -5.76 -9.15 3.04
N TYR A 10 -5.12 -7.99 2.87
CA TYR A 10 -4.08 -7.77 1.87
C TYR A 10 -2.68 -8.12 2.38
N VAL A 11 -2.52 -8.52 3.65
CA VAL A 11 -1.23 -8.96 4.18
C VAL A 11 -0.82 -10.27 3.51
N LYS A 12 0.33 -10.27 2.83
CA LYS A 12 0.88 -11.47 2.17
C LYS A 12 2.03 -12.09 2.93
N GLU A 13 2.79 -11.28 3.65
CA GLU A 13 3.98 -11.72 4.35
C GLU A 13 4.27 -10.79 5.52
N GLN A 14 4.68 -11.33 6.65
CA GLN A 14 5.02 -10.54 7.82
C GLN A 14 5.95 -11.29 8.76
N ASN A 15 6.79 -10.54 9.46
CA ASN A 15 7.57 -10.96 10.62
C ASN A 15 7.52 -9.79 11.61
N MET A 16 6.35 -9.58 12.21
CA MET A 16 6.19 -8.60 13.30
C MET A 16 6.18 -9.34 14.63
N ALA A 17 6.81 -8.75 15.65
CA ALA A 17 6.89 -9.34 16.99
C ALA A 17 5.53 -9.45 17.70
N ASP A 18 4.54 -8.61 17.33
CA ASP A 18 3.22 -8.57 17.97
C ASP A 18 2.09 -8.37 16.94
N THR A 19 1.01 -9.13 17.14
CA THR A 19 -0.29 -8.95 16.49
C THR A 19 -0.81 -7.50 16.55
N ALA A 20 -0.61 -6.78 17.65
CA ALA A 20 -1.02 -5.37 17.75
C ALA A 20 -0.29 -4.45 16.75
N MET A 21 0.92 -4.82 16.34
CA MET A 21 1.70 -4.08 15.34
C MET A 21 1.18 -4.35 13.92
N VAL A 22 0.77 -5.58 13.63
CA VAL A 22 0.10 -5.95 12.38
C VAL A 22 -1.23 -5.18 12.24
N ASP A 23 -1.98 -5.10 13.34
CA ASP A 23 -3.26 -4.39 13.38
C ASP A 23 -3.09 -2.90 13.12
N HIS A 24 -2.06 -2.31 13.73
CA HIS A 24 -1.71 -0.92 13.48
C HIS A 24 -1.25 -0.69 12.04
N ALA A 25 -0.45 -1.60 11.47
CA ALA A 25 -0.02 -1.53 10.08
C ALA A 25 -1.22 -1.47 9.12
N ALA A 26 -2.17 -2.38 9.29
CA ALA A 26 -3.38 -2.42 8.47
C ALA A 26 -4.22 -1.14 8.62
N LEU A 27 -4.30 -0.60 9.83
CA LEU A 27 -5.02 0.65 10.10
C LEU A 27 -4.32 1.87 9.45
N CYS A 28 -2.99 1.96 9.52
CA CYS A 28 -2.23 3.01 8.84
C CYS A 28 -2.44 2.95 7.33
N VAL A 29 -2.27 1.76 6.73
CA VAL A 29 -2.51 1.55 5.30
C VAL A 29 -3.94 1.95 4.93
N GLY A 30 -4.94 1.47 5.68
CA GLY A 30 -6.35 1.77 5.41
C GLY A 30 -6.74 3.25 5.56
N ARG A 31 -5.95 4.05 6.27
CA ARG A 31 -6.18 5.50 6.42
C ARG A 31 -5.43 6.35 5.40
N ILE A 32 -4.22 5.92 5.01
CA ILE A 32 -3.31 6.71 4.18
C ILE A 32 -3.48 6.35 2.72
N TYR A 33 -3.37 5.07 2.36
CA TYR A 33 -3.40 4.61 0.97
C TYR A 33 -4.63 5.13 0.18
N PRO A 34 -5.88 5.07 0.71
CA PRO A 34 -7.04 5.53 -0.04
C PRO A 34 -7.07 7.03 -0.35
N LYS A 35 -6.36 7.86 0.44
CA LYS A 35 -6.29 9.32 0.23
C LYS A 35 -5.30 9.71 -0.86
N HIS A 36 -4.35 8.82 -1.14
CA HIS A 36 -3.23 9.04 -2.06
C HIS A 36 -3.34 8.16 -3.31
N LYS A 37 -4.52 7.56 -3.55
CA LYS A 37 -4.83 6.89 -4.82
C LYS A 37 -5.81 7.74 -5.63
N SER A 38 -5.60 7.80 -6.93
CA SER A 38 -6.50 8.47 -7.87
C SER A 38 -6.59 7.72 -9.19
N MET A 39 -7.79 7.67 -9.76
CA MET A 39 -8.02 7.03 -11.05
C MET A 39 -7.71 8.03 -12.16
N ARG A 40 -6.82 7.67 -13.08
CA ARG A 40 -6.54 8.43 -14.29
C ARG A 40 -7.26 7.79 -15.46
N MET A 41 -7.89 8.64 -16.27
CA MET A 41 -8.48 8.23 -17.54
C MET A 41 -7.54 8.67 -18.65
N THR A 42 -7.05 7.73 -19.44
CA THR A 42 -6.33 8.01 -20.67
C THR A 42 -7.28 7.81 -21.84
N ASN A 43 -7.48 8.86 -22.64
CA ASN A 43 -8.27 8.79 -23.86
C ASN A 43 -7.39 9.22 -25.03
N ARG A 44 -7.07 8.29 -25.94
CA ARG A 44 -6.44 8.60 -27.22
C ARG A 44 -7.50 8.61 -28.29
N PHE A 45 -7.37 9.52 -29.26
CA PHE A 45 -8.36 9.72 -30.32
C PHE A 45 -8.59 8.40 -31.09
N GLY A 46 -9.80 7.86 -31.02
CA GLY A 46 -10.18 6.59 -31.67
C GLY A 46 -10.01 5.32 -30.81
N GLU A 47 -9.51 5.43 -29.57
CA GLU A 47 -9.40 4.30 -28.62
C GLU A 47 -10.48 4.37 -27.54
N LEU A 48 -10.84 3.22 -26.97
CA LEU A 48 -11.69 3.17 -25.77
C LEU A 48 -10.92 3.81 -24.60
N PRO A 49 -11.58 4.59 -23.73
CA PRO A 49 -10.93 5.12 -22.53
C PRO A 49 -10.33 3.99 -21.70
N THR A 50 -9.05 4.11 -21.35
CA THR A 50 -8.40 3.23 -20.38
C THR A 50 -8.38 3.91 -19.02
N TYR A 51 -8.70 3.15 -17.98
CA TYR A 51 -8.67 3.61 -16.60
C TYR A 51 -7.52 2.90 -15.88
N GLU A 52 -6.64 3.69 -15.29
CA GLU A 52 -5.46 3.22 -14.56
C GLU A 52 -5.43 3.92 -13.19
N TRP A 53 -5.23 3.15 -12.12
CA TRP A 53 -4.97 3.76 -10.83
C TRP A 53 -3.54 4.29 -10.78
N SER A 54 -3.42 5.54 -10.32
CA SER A 54 -2.15 6.15 -9.96
C SER A 54 -2.10 6.34 -8.44
N PHE A 55 -0.90 6.19 -7.89
CA PHE A 55 -0.64 6.30 -6.46
C PHE A 55 0.43 7.37 -6.25
N ASP A 56 0.20 8.26 -5.28
CA ASP A 56 1.26 9.12 -4.78
C ASP A 56 2.12 8.30 -3.81
N GLU A 57 3.05 7.54 -4.39
CA GLU A 57 3.91 6.59 -3.65
C GLU A 57 4.70 7.30 -2.56
N GLN A 58 5.23 8.49 -2.82
CA GLN A 58 6.01 9.25 -1.86
C GLN A 58 5.17 9.66 -0.65
N ALA A 59 3.97 10.23 -0.87
CA ALA A 59 3.09 10.60 0.22
C ALA A 59 2.64 9.39 1.06
N ILE A 60 2.42 8.23 0.41
CA ILE A 60 2.11 6.97 1.11
C ILE A 60 3.30 6.53 1.98
N MET A 61 4.51 6.54 1.41
CA MET A 61 5.73 6.15 2.12
C MET A 61 5.99 7.05 3.32
N ASP A 62 5.92 8.37 3.14
CA ASP A 62 6.18 9.34 4.20
C ASP A 62 5.15 9.22 5.32
N GLY A 63 3.86 9.21 4.97
CA GLY A 63 2.78 9.13 5.95
C GLY A 63 2.82 7.84 6.78
N ILE A 64 3.12 6.69 6.16
CA ILE A 64 3.20 5.43 6.90
C ILE A 64 4.45 5.38 7.77
N SER A 65 5.60 5.82 7.25
CA SER A 65 6.87 5.82 7.99
C SER A 65 6.81 6.75 9.20
N GLU A 66 6.20 7.94 9.06
CA GLU A 66 5.99 8.89 10.15
C GLU A 66 5.05 8.31 11.22
N ALA A 67 3.94 7.69 10.81
CA ALA A 67 3.00 7.07 11.75
C ALA A 67 3.63 5.93 12.56
N PHE A 68 4.50 5.13 11.94
CA PHE A 68 5.22 4.06 12.62
C PHE A 68 6.30 4.59 13.56
N SER A 69 7.14 5.51 13.07
CA SER A 69 8.21 6.12 13.86
C SER A 69 7.66 6.86 15.08
N SER A 70 6.52 7.54 14.94
CA SER A 70 5.85 8.25 16.03
C SER A 70 5.30 7.32 17.11
N LYS A 71 4.83 6.12 16.74
CA LYS A 71 4.20 5.18 17.68
C LYS A 71 5.19 4.25 18.36
N TYR A 72 6.15 3.71 17.60
CA TYR A 72 7.05 2.66 18.07
C TYR A 72 8.47 3.15 18.33
N GLY A 73 8.78 4.39 17.97
CA GLY A 73 10.16 4.90 17.98
C GLY A 73 11.05 4.19 16.96
N GLY A 74 12.29 4.67 16.83
CA GLY A 74 13.26 4.14 15.88
C GLY A 74 13.04 4.61 14.43
N SER A 75 13.86 4.07 13.53
CA SER A 75 13.81 4.37 12.09
C SER A 75 12.96 3.32 11.38
N TRP A 76 11.77 3.72 10.93
CA TRP A 76 10.89 2.88 10.11
C TRP A 76 10.93 3.35 8.66
N THR A 77 11.02 2.41 7.75
CA THR A 77 10.98 2.63 6.31
C THR A 77 9.70 2.05 5.75
N CYS A 78 9.07 2.79 4.84
CA CYS A 78 7.99 2.30 4.00
C CYS A 78 8.41 2.35 2.53
N LEU A 79 8.08 1.30 1.77
CA LEU A 79 8.14 1.29 0.31
C LEU A 79 6.73 1.12 -0.22
N ALA A 80 6.35 1.91 -1.23
CA ALA A 80 5.04 1.84 -1.87
C ALA A 80 5.20 1.83 -3.39
N GLY A 81 4.37 1.06 -4.09
CA GLY A 81 4.31 1.05 -5.55
C GLY A 81 4.14 -0.35 -6.14
N PRO A 82 3.91 -0.47 -7.47
CA PRO A 82 3.72 -1.76 -8.13
C PRO A 82 5.01 -2.60 -8.11
N ASN A 83 6.17 -1.93 -8.08
CA ASN A 83 7.50 -2.54 -8.11
C ASN A 83 8.23 -2.49 -6.77
N ALA A 84 7.58 -2.07 -5.68
CA ALA A 84 8.19 -2.07 -4.36
C ALA A 84 8.70 -3.48 -4.05
N SER A 85 9.96 -3.62 -3.65
CA SER A 85 10.57 -4.92 -3.39
C SER A 85 11.68 -4.79 -2.37
N PHE A 86 11.95 -5.88 -1.66
CA PHE A 86 13.13 -5.96 -0.81
C PHE A 86 14.34 -6.28 -1.68
N GLY A 87 15.34 -5.39 -1.69
CA GLY A 87 16.70 -5.72 -2.11
C GLY A 87 17.60 -6.17 -0.95
N ILE A 88 17.03 -6.32 0.26
CA ILE A 88 17.80 -6.41 1.51
C ILE A 88 17.84 -7.86 2.01
N HIS A 89 19.05 -8.43 2.04
CA HIS A 89 19.37 -9.68 2.73
C HIS A 89 20.45 -9.39 3.79
N PRO A 90 20.28 -9.83 5.05
CA PRO A 90 19.14 -10.57 5.61
C PRO A 90 17.86 -9.72 5.71
N ARG A 91 16.70 -10.37 5.80
CA ARG A 91 15.41 -9.68 5.97
C ARG A 91 15.38 -8.92 7.31
N PRO A 92 14.76 -7.74 7.38
CA PRO A 92 14.60 -7.00 8.64
C PRO A 92 13.86 -7.82 9.69
N GLN A 93 14.17 -7.60 10.97
CA GLN A 93 13.52 -8.31 12.08
C GLN A 93 12.04 -7.97 12.20
N ASN A 94 11.65 -6.72 11.97
CA ASN A 94 10.25 -6.28 11.97
C ASN A 94 9.85 -5.87 10.56
N PHE A 95 9.03 -6.67 9.89
CA PHE A 95 8.50 -6.30 8.57
C PHE A 95 7.07 -6.80 8.31
N ILE A 96 6.37 -6.11 7.42
CA ILE A 96 5.07 -6.51 6.90
C ILE A 96 4.93 -6.06 5.45
N ARG A 97 4.28 -6.90 4.63
CA ARG A 97 3.99 -6.65 3.23
C ARG A 97 2.50 -6.78 2.96
N PHE A 98 1.94 -5.75 2.35
CA PHE A 98 0.59 -5.71 1.79
C PHE A 98 0.66 -5.75 0.28
N ASP A 99 -0.16 -6.60 -0.34
CA ASP A 99 -0.40 -6.63 -1.78
C ASP A 99 -1.87 -6.28 -2.01
N ILE A 100 -2.11 -5.05 -2.45
CA ILE A 100 -3.45 -4.48 -2.61
C ILE A 100 -3.80 -4.54 -4.10
N ASP A 101 -4.73 -5.44 -4.42
CA ASP A 101 -5.34 -5.55 -5.74
C ASP A 101 -6.58 -4.64 -5.81
N GLU A 102 -6.53 -3.60 -6.64
CA GLU A 102 -7.68 -2.74 -6.92
C GLU A 102 -8.54 -3.35 -8.04
N THR A 103 -9.04 -4.56 -7.80
CA THR A 103 -10.07 -5.21 -8.62
C THR A 103 -11.43 -4.84 -8.05
N GLY A 104 -12.10 -3.81 -8.56
CA GLY A 104 -13.40 -3.44 -7.99
C GLY A 104 -14.27 -2.41 -8.70
N PHE A 105 -13.73 -1.56 -9.57
CA PHE A 105 -14.56 -0.62 -10.35
C PHE A 105 -14.48 -0.82 -11.86
N GLY A 106 -13.59 -1.73 -12.30
CA GLY A 106 -13.19 -1.92 -13.68
C GLY A 106 -13.79 -3.13 -14.40
N ASP A 107 -14.64 -3.94 -13.78
CA ASP A 107 -15.24 -5.05 -14.55
C ASP A 107 -16.26 -4.56 -15.60
N MET A 108 -16.65 -3.28 -15.55
CA MET A 108 -17.55 -2.64 -16.52
C MET A 108 -16.87 -1.60 -17.44
N MET A 109 -15.61 -1.25 -17.20
CA MET A 109 -14.85 -0.30 -18.02
C MET A 109 -13.50 -0.92 -18.36
N ASN A 110 -12.88 -0.63 -19.49
CA ASN A 110 -11.62 -1.23 -19.92
C ASN A 110 -10.43 -0.85 -18.99
N SER A 111 -10.43 -1.40 -17.78
CA SER A 111 -9.58 -1.03 -16.65
C SER A 111 -8.47 -2.06 -16.54
N GLN A 112 -7.23 -1.60 -16.58
CA GLN A 112 -6.12 -2.47 -16.24
C GLN A 112 -6.16 -2.77 -14.75
N LYS A 113 -5.86 -4.02 -14.37
CA LYS A 113 -5.66 -4.38 -12.95
C LYS A 113 -4.53 -3.50 -12.42
N SER A 114 -4.84 -2.66 -11.44
CA SER A 114 -3.82 -1.87 -10.76
C SER A 114 -3.46 -2.55 -9.45
N PHE A 115 -2.16 -2.67 -9.22
CA PHE A 115 -1.57 -3.36 -8.08
C PHE A 115 -0.69 -2.38 -7.32
N CYS A 116 -0.87 -2.29 -6.01
CA CYS A 116 0.03 -1.54 -5.16
C CYS A 116 0.58 -2.46 -4.07
N ARG A 117 1.91 -2.55 -3.99
CA ARG A 117 2.59 -3.21 -2.87
C ARG A 117 3.05 -2.17 -1.88
N ILE A 118 2.76 -2.42 -0.61
CA ILE A 118 3.25 -1.61 0.51
C ILE A 118 4.06 -2.50 1.42
N ILE A 119 5.28 -2.07 1.73
CA ILE A 119 6.21 -2.79 2.59
C ILE A 119 6.63 -1.86 3.71
N ILE A 120 6.47 -2.29 4.95
CA ILE A 120 6.87 -1.52 6.13
C ILE A 120 7.90 -2.35 6.88
N PHE A 121 9.03 -1.76 7.24
CA PHE A 121 10.07 -2.44 8.00
C PHE A 121 10.88 -1.49 8.88
N GLN A 122 11.47 -2.04 9.92
CA GLN A 122 12.40 -1.31 10.79
C GLN A 122 13.84 -1.52 10.30
N ASN A 123 14.62 -0.43 10.20
CA ASN A 123 16.05 -0.48 9.89
C ASN A 123 16.87 -0.92 11.10
#